data_AF-A0AAD6ENB2-F1
#
_entry.id   AF-A0AAD6ENB2-F1
#
_cell.length_a   1.000
_cell.length_b   1.000
_cell.length_c   1.000
_cell.angle_alpha   90.00
_cell.angle_beta   90.00
_cell.angle_gamma   90.00
#
_symmetry.space_group_name_H-M   'P 1'
#
loop_
_entity.id
_entity.type
_entity.pdbx_description
1 polymer ?
#
loop_
_entity_poly.entity_id
_entity_poly.type
_entity_poly.pdbx_seq_one_letter_code
_entity_poly.pdbx_strand_id
1 'polypeptide(L)'
;MAVASSPSSLHSHSKTFNTARHSFSTSSLGFVKILSRSDFCSVGRVCTGPLRSHANLIKVSASAAPVMDKPDSRVSTVVDVDLGNRSYPIYIGPGLLDEPDLLQRHVHGKRVLVVTNTTIAPLYLDKVTKALTHGNESISVESVILPDGEQYKNMETLMKVFDKAIETRLDRRCTFVALGGGVIGDMCGFAAAAFLRGVNFIQIPTTLMAMVDSSVGGKTGINHTLGKNLIGAFYQPQCVLVDTDTLNTLPERELASGIAEVVKYGLIRDAAFFEWLEKNMPALLARDPSALSYAIKRSCENKAEVVSLDEKESGLRATLNLGHTFGHAIETGAGYGQWLHGEAVAAGMVMAVDMSYRLGWIDEAIQKRTLDILQQANLPIAPPDMMTVDKFKNTMAVDKKVADGLLRLILLKGPLGNCVFTGDYDRNALDETLRAFCQS
;
A
#
# COMPACT_ATOMS: atom_id res chain seq x y z
N MET A 1 -52.36 39.36 16.11
CA MET A 1 -51.42 38.23 15.92
C MET A 1 -51.83 37.53 14.63
N ALA A 2 -51.08 37.79 13.56
CA ALA A 2 -51.41 37.38 12.20
C ALA A 2 -50.75 36.04 11.86
N VAL A 3 -51.53 35.18 11.21
CA VAL A 3 -51.13 33.95 10.53
C VAL A 3 -50.88 34.28 9.05
N ALA A 4 -49.96 33.53 8.45
CA ALA A 4 -49.34 33.69 7.14
C ALA A 4 -50.28 33.65 5.92
N SER A 5 -49.85 34.29 4.84
CA SER A 5 -50.08 33.86 3.45
C SER A 5 -49.08 34.54 2.50
N SER A 6 -48.43 33.74 1.66
CA SER A 6 -47.71 34.17 0.45
C SER A 6 -48.73 34.49 -0.67
N PRO A 7 -48.38 35.30 -1.70
CA PRO A 7 -48.03 34.66 -2.99
C PRO A 7 -47.08 35.45 -3.95
N SER A 8 -46.36 34.66 -4.77
CA SER A 8 -46.01 34.79 -6.20
C SER A 8 -45.46 36.09 -6.88
N SER A 9 -44.26 35.91 -7.48
CA SER A 9 -43.90 36.09 -8.92
C SER A 9 -43.02 37.26 -9.40
N LEU A 10 -42.05 36.86 -10.25
CA LEU A 10 -41.40 37.53 -11.40
C LEU A 10 -40.37 38.67 -11.15
N HIS A 11 -39.09 38.38 -11.41
CA HIS A 11 -38.35 38.98 -12.55
C HIS A 11 -37.00 38.30 -12.83
N SER A 12 -36.77 38.05 -14.11
CA SER A 12 -35.59 37.47 -14.74
C SER A 12 -34.52 38.53 -15.02
N HIS A 13 -33.24 38.21 -14.80
CA HIS A 13 -32.14 38.84 -15.56
C HIS A 13 -31.02 37.83 -15.84
N SER A 14 -30.86 37.55 -17.13
CA SER A 14 -29.72 36.88 -17.73
C SER A 14 -28.54 37.86 -17.85
N LYS A 15 -27.32 37.37 -17.57
CA LYS A 15 -26.07 38.04 -17.97
C LYS A 15 -25.25 37.06 -18.81
N THR A 16 -25.15 37.38 -20.09
CA THR A 16 -24.19 36.84 -21.06
C THR A 16 -22.80 37.40 -20.76
N PHE A 17 -21.78 36.54 -20.78
CA PHE A 17 -20.37 36.97 -20.80
C PHE A 17 -19.76 36.70 -22.17
N ASN A 18 -19.01 37.72 -22.61
CA ASN A 18 -18.57 37.99 -23.96
C ASN A 18 -17.29 37.21 -24.29
N THR A 19 -17.19 36.68 -25.50
CA THR A 19 -15.99 36.02 -26.04
C THR A 19 -15.14 37.06 -26.77
N ALA A 20 -13.88 37.21 -26.39
CA ALA A 20 -12.90 38.01 -27.11
C ALA A 20 -11.89 37.08 -27.81
N ARG A 21 -11.89 37.15 -29.15
CA ARG A 21 -10.87 36.58 -30.05
C ARG A 21 -9.66 37.52 -30.08
N HIS A 22 -8.46 36.96 -30.08
CA HIS A 22 -7.27 37.62 -30.64
C HIS A 22 -6.56 36.67 -31.59
N SER A 23 -6.26 37.18 -32.78
CA SER A 23 -5.63 36.50 -33.91
C SER A 23 -4.18 36.95 -34.10
N PHE A 24 -3.33 35.96 -34.35
CA PHE A 24 -2.10 35.92 -35.17
C PHE A 24 -0.96 36.95 -35.01
N SER A 25 0.24 36.41 -34.79
CA SER A 25 1.48 36.88 -35.41
C SER A 25 2.48 35.72 -35.52
N THR A 26 3.01 35.52 -36.73
CA THR A 26 4.00 34.52 -37.14
C THR A 26 5.42 35.08 -37.08
N SER A 27 6.35 34.29 -36.57
CA SER A 27 7.81 34.33 -36.81
C SER A 27 8.42 33.17 -36.01
N SER A 28 9.49 32.46 -36.35
CA SER A 28 10.41 32.41 -37.49
C SER A 28 11.19 31.10 -37.33
N LEU A 29 11.54 30.44 -38.43
CA LEU A 29 12.37 29.23 -38.47
C LEU A 29 13.77 29.48 -37.89
N GLY A 30 14.26 28.51 -37.11
CA GLY A 30 15.65 28.41 -36.69
C GLY A 30 16.21 27.03 -37.02
N PHE A 31 16.67 26.88 -38.27
CA PHE A 31 17.55 25.80 -38.72
C PHE A 31 18.86 25.83 -37.91
N VAL A 32 19.27 24.72 -37.28
CA VAL A 32 20.68 24.53 -36.90
C VAL A 32 21.32 23.60 -37.92
N LYS A 33 22.35 24.17 -38.54
CA LYS A 33 23.07 23.73 -39.71
C LYS A 33 24.20 22.78 -39.29
N ILE A 34 24.29 21.69 -40.02
CA ILE A 34 25.43 20.77 -40.14
C ILE A 34 26.71 21.57 -40.41
N LEU A 35 27.79 21.25 -39.69
CA LEU A 35 29.16 21.57 -40.08
C LEU A 35 29.94 20.28 -40.28
N SER A 36 30.49 20.18 -41.48
CA SER A 36 31.37 19.13 -42.00
C SER A 36 32.82 19.63 -42.05
N ARG A 37 33.75 18.67 -41.99
CA ARG A 37 35.10 18.54 -42.62
C ARG A 37 35.94 17.62 -41.71
N SER A 38 36.27 16.38 -42.10
CA SER A 38 37.32 15.95 -43.05
C SER A 38 38.71 16.48 -42.61
N ASP A 39 39.75 15.67 -42.38
CA ASP A 39 40.31 14.62 -43.23
C ASP A 39 41.30 13.66 -42.51
N PHE A 40 41.62 12.58 -43.24
CA PHE A 40 42.83 11.71 -43.25
C PHE A 40 42.79 10.28 -42.63
N CYS A 41 42.68 9.30 -43.56
CA CYS A 41 43.51 8.09 -43.79
C CYS A 41 43.95 7.22 -42.59
N SER A 42 43.95 5.88 -42.61
CA SER A 42 43.99 4.92 -43.73
C SER A 42 43.88 3.47 -43.19
N VAL A 43 43.50 2.53 -44.08
CA VAL A 43 43.70 1.06 -44.06
C VAL A 43 43.04 0.30 -42.88
N GLY A 44 42.17 -0.70 -43.03
CA GLY A 44 41.81 -1.58 -44.14
C GLY A 44 41.58 -2.97 -43.54
N ARG A 45 40.38 -3.54 -43.69
CA ARG A 45 40.10 -4.98 -43.87
C ARG A 45 38.60 -5.24 -43.82
N VAL A 46 38.11 -5.81 -44.91
CA VAL A 46 36.77 -6.37 -45.05
C VAL A 46 36.75 -7.73 -44.36
N CYS A 47 35.81 -7.95 -43.44
CA CYS A 47 35.33 -9.28 -43.09
C CYS A 47 33.81 -9.23 -42.89
N THR A 48 33.13 -10.09 -43.64
CA THR A 48 31.69 -10.34 -43.71
C THR A 48 31.18 -11.15 -42.51
N GLY A 49 30.01 -10.81 -41.94
CA GLY A 49 29.27 -11.68 -40.99
C GLY A 49 28.12 -10.95 -40.26
N PRO A 50 26.98 -11.62 -39.95
CA PRO A 50 25.67 -10.97 -39.84
C PRO A 50 25.33 -10.38 -38.46
N LEU A 51 24.50 -9.34 -38.49
CA LEU A 51 23.82 -8.71 -37.36
C LEU A 51 22.94 -9.73 -36.61
N ARG A 52 23.21 -9.95 -35.32
CA ARG A 52 22.29 -10.59 -34.37
C ARG A 52 21.85 -9.59 -33.31
N SER A 53 20.54 -9.34 -33.27
CA SER A 53 19.83 -8.64 -32.21
C SER A 53 20.01 -9.37 -30.87
N HIS A 54 20.46 -8.65 -29.85
CA HIS A 54 20.47 -9.14 -28.47
C HIS A 54 19.24 -8.58 -27.77
N ALA A 55 18.17 -9.37 -27.72
CA ALA A 55 17.12 -9.21 -26.73
C ALA A 55 17.66 -9.73 -25.38
N ASN A 56 17.78 -8.85 -24.39
CA ASN A 56 18.15 -9.25 -23.03
C ASN A 56 16.98 -9.99 -22.37
N LEU A 57 16.98 -11.32 -22.50
CA LEU A 57 16.22 -12.22 -21.63
C LEU A 57 17.04 -12.43 -20.35
N ILE A 58 16.64 -11.76 -19.27
CA ILE A 58 17.18 -12.01 -17.93
C ILE A 58 16.60 -13.33 -17.45
N LYS A 59 17.40 -14.40 -17.47
CA LYS A 59 17.10 -15.66 -16.78
C LYS A 59 17.35 -15.47 -15.28
N VAL A 60 16.30 -15.49 -14.48
CA VAL A 60 16.39 -15.64 -13.03
C VAL A 60 16.49 -17.14 -12.72
N SER A 61 17.64 -17.57 -12.22
CA SER A 61 17.83 -18.94 -11.72
C SER A 61 17.33 -19.05 -10.29
N ALA A 62 16.42 -19.99 -10.03
CA ALA A 62 15.92 -20.31 -8.70
C ALA A 62 17.06 -20.82 -7.79
N SER A 63 17.31 -20.11 -6.70
CA SER A 63 18.13 -20.61 -5.58
C SER A 63 17.23 -21.39 -4.63
N ALA A 64 17.72 -22.54 -4.17
CA ALA A 64 17.03 -23.41 -3.21
C ALA A 64 16.69 -22.67 -1.90
N ALA A 65 15.51 -22.98 -1.34
CA ALA A 65 15.06 -22.45 -0.07
C ALA A 65 16.02 -22.85 1.08
N PRO A 66 16.43 -21.93 1.96
CA PRO A 66 17.33 -22.25 3.05
C PRO A 66 16.61 -23.01 4.17
N VAL A 67 17.33 -23.98 4.74
CA VAL A 67 16.98 -24.66 5.99
C VAL A 67 17.20 -23.69 7.15
N MET A 68 16.25 -23.59 8.08
CA MET A 68 16.27 -22.62 9.18
C MET A 68 17.32 -22.96 10.24
N ASP A 69 18.34 -22.11 10.38
CA ASP A 69 19.16 -22.02 11.59
C ASP A 69 18.56 -21.01 12.58
N LYS A 70 18.59 -21.33 13.88
CA LYS A 70 18.14 -20.45 14.97
C LYS A 70 19.16 -19.33 15.23
N PRO A 71 18.80 -18.04 15.17
CA PRO A 71 19.72 -16.96 15.47
C PRO A 71 19.71 -16.58 16.96
N ASP A 72 20.90 -16.38 17.52
CA ASP A 72 21.20 -16.08 18.93
C ASP A 72 21.40 -14.56 19.18
N SER A 73 20.70 -13.70 18.43
CA SER A 73 20.71 -12.23 18.63
C SER A 73 19.28 -11.66 18.63
N ARG A 74 18.94 -10.85 19.64
CA ARG A 74 17.60 -10.28 19.83
C ARG A 74 17.15 -9.29 18.74
N VAL A 75 18.04 -8.90 17.82
CA VAL A 75 17.69 -8.25 16.55
C VAL A 75 17.71 -9.31 15.45
N SER A 76 16.55 -9.63 14.86
CA SER A 76 16.40 -10.86 14.08
C SER A 76 16.46 -10.70 12.56
N THR A 77 16.29 -9.51 11.98
CA THR A 77 16.57 -9.19 10.56
C THR A 77 16.41 -7.68 10.30
N VAL A 78 17.18 -7.13 9.34
CA VAL A 78 16.95 -5.79 8.76
C VAL A 78 16.64 -5.93 7.27
N VAL A 79 15.61 -5.22 6.79
CA VAL A 79 15.33 -5.03 5.35
C VAL A 79 15.44 -3.55 5.04
N ASP A 80 16.31 -3.19 4.09
CA ASP A 80 16.47 -1.80 3.66
C ASP A 80 15.54 -1.46 2.49
N VAL A 81 14.90 -0.29 2.55
CA VAL A 81 14.16 0.29 1.42
C VAL A 81 15.05 1.34 0.77
N ASP A 82 15.56 1.06 -0.43
CA ASP A 82 16.48 1.94 -1.13
C ASP A 82 15.74 3.03 -1.91
N LEU A 83 15.86 4.27 -1.43
CA LEU A 83 15.31 5.47 -2.06
C LEU A 83 16.37 6.58 -2.10
N GLY A 84 17.65 6.20 -2.20
CA GLY A 84 18.79 7.09 -2.14
C GLY A 84 18.88 7.82 -0.80
N ASN A 85 18.84 9.15 -0.80
CA ASN A 85 18.92 9.96 0.43
C ASN A 85 17.72 9.81 1.39
N ARG A 86 16.66 9.10 0.96
CA ARG A 86 15.45 8.85 1.77
C ARG A 86 15.31 7.37 2.15
N SER A 87 16.39 6.60 2.00
CA SER A 87 16.41 5.18 2.39
C SER A 87 16.19 5.03 3.89
N TYR A 88 15.53 3.95 4.27
CA TYR A 88 15.22 3.68 5.67
C TYR A 88 15.22 2.16 5.97
N PRO A 89 15.57 1.76 7.20
CA PRO A 89 15.56 0.37 7.61
C PRO A 89 14.17 -0.07 8.12
N ILE A 90 13.86 -1.34 7.90
CA ILE A 90 12.78 -2.08 8.55
C ILE A 90 13.43 -3.08 9.50
N TYR A 91 13.29 -2.86 10.80
CA TYR A 91 13.76 -3.78 11.84
C TYR A 91 12.68 -4.81 12.14
N ILE A 92 13.01 -6.10 12.13
CA ILE A 92 12.04 -7.19 12.32
C ILE A 92 12.54 -8.13 13.42
N GLY A 93 11.70 -8.42 14.40
CA GLY A 93 11.96 -9.46 15.39
C GLY A 93 11.06 -9.37 16.63
N PRO A 94 11.19 -10.34 17.54
CA PRO A 94 10.47 -10.32 18.82
C PRO A 94 11.15 -9.36 19.81
N GLY A 95 10.34 -8.70 20.65
CA GLY A 95 10.82 -7.89 21.76
C GLY A 95 11.54 -6.61 21.36
N LEU A 96 11.43 -6.15 20.11
CA LEU A 96 12.15 -4.94 19.65
C LEU A 96 11.71 -3.66 20.36
N LEU A 97 10.52 -3.62 20.96
CA LEU A 97 10.11 -2.49 21.81
C LEU A 97 10.90 -2.40 23.12
N ASP A 98 11.64 -3.43 23.50
CA ASP A 98 12.54 -3.42 24.66
C ASP A 98 13.99 -3.01 24.28
N GLU A 99 14.21 -2.56 23.05
CA GLU A 99 15.52 -2.13 22.52
C GLU A 99 15.50 -0.62 22.18
N PRO A 100 15.65 0.29 23.18
CA PRO A 100 15.55 1.75 23.02
C PRO A 100 16.36 2.33 21.86
N ASP A 101 17.58 1.81 21.67
CA ASP A 101 18.52 2.30 20.66
C ASP A 101 17.98 2.19 19.23
N LEU A 102 17.09 1.24 18.94
CA LEU A 102 16.48 1.08 17.62
C LEU A 102 15.54 2.24 17.27
N LEU A 103 14.81 2.76 18.25
CA LEU A 103 13.94 3.94 18.06
C LEU A 103 14.74 5.23 18.16
N GLN A 104 15.52 5.38 19.22
CA GLN A 104 16.14 6.67 19.57
C GLN A 104 17.13 7.15 18.50
N ARG A 105 17.84 6.24 17.81
CA ARG A 105 18.75 6.61 16.71
C ARG A 105 18.06 7.32 15.53
N HIS A 106 16.75 7.14 15.39
CA HIS A 106 15.93 7.73 14.34
C HIS A 106 15.13 8.95 14.81
N VAL A 107 15.29 9.34 16.08
CA VAL A 107 14.72 10.56 16.66
C VAL A 107 15.76 11.68 16.61
N HIS A 108 15.68 12.52 15.58
CA HIS A 108 16.65 13.59 15.31
C HIS A 108 16.39 14.90 16.09
N GLY A 109 15.48 14.88 17.06
CA GLY A 109 15.08 16.04 17.86
C GLY A 109 14.78 15.65 19.31
N LYS A 110 14.16 16.57 20.06
CA LYS A 110 13.89 16.39 21.50
C LYS A 110 12.41 16.13 21.83
N ARG A 111 11.53 16.26 20.85
CA ARG A 111 10.08 16.19 21.03
C ARG A 111 9.52 15.07 20.18
N VAL A 112 8.76 14.17 20.81
CA VAL A 112 8.09 13.07 20.11
C VAL A 112 6.59 13.14 20.36
N LEU A 113 5.79 12.90 19.32
CA LEU A 113 4.34 12.75 19.42
C LEU A 113 3.94 11.33 19.02
N VAL A 114 3.52 10.52 19.98
CA VAL A 114 2.98 9.18 19.70
C VAL A 114 1.50 9.29 19.32
N VAL A 115 1.16 8.87 18.11
CA VAL A 115 -0.22 8.80 17.62
C VAL A 115 -0.65 7.34 17.64
N THR A 116 -1.72 7.05 18.37
CA THR A 116 -2.28 5.69 18.51
C THR A 116 -3.80 5.75 18.63
N ASN A 117 -4.47 4.61 18.83
CA ASN A 117 -5.91 4.55 19.06
C ASN A 117 -6.27 4.05 20.46
N THR A 118 -7.56 4.10 20.79
CA THR A 118 -8.13 3.66 22.08
C THR A 118 -7.87 2.18 22.42
N THR A 119 -7.63 1.34 21.42
CA THR A 119 -7.43 -0.12 21.58
C THR A 119 -5.95 -0.46 21.84
N ILE A 120 -5.05 0.20 21.11
CA ILE A 120 -3.61 -0.05 21.13
C ILE A 120 -2.92 0.70 22.27
N ALA A 121 -3.41 1.88 22.63
CA ALA A 121 -2.85 2.68 23.73
C ALA A 121 -2.63 1.89 25.03
N PRO A 122 -3.65 1.22 25.62
CA PRO A 122 -3.47 0.51 26.88
C PRO A 122 -2.54 -0.72 26.79
N LEU A 123 -2.26 -1.21 25.58
CA LEU A 123 -1.39 -2.36 25.38
C LEU A 123 0.09 -1.95 25.26
N TYR A 124 0.38 -0.90 24.50
CA TYR A 124 1.75 -0.63 24.04
C TYR A 124 2.24 0.82 24.22
N LEU A 125 1.38 1.80 24.52
CA LEU A 125 1.80 3.20 24.60
C LEU A 125 2.86 3.44 25.68
N ASP A 126 2.67 2.85 26.87
CA ASP A 126 3.63 2.99 27.97
C ASP A 126 4.96 2.31 27.63
N LYS A 127 4.92 1.16 26.95
CA LYS A 127 6.12 0.44 26.52
C LYS A 127 6.93 1.28 25.52
N VAL A 128 6.27 1.83 24.51
CA VAL A 128 6.90 2.71 23.50
C VAL A 128 7.42 3.99 24.13
N THR A 129 6.67 4.62 25.04
CA THR A 129 7.09 5.84 25.75
C THR A 129 8.36 5.57 26.57
N LYS A 130 8.42 4.43 27.26
CA LYS A 130 9.64 3.99 27.96
C LYS A 130 10.79 3.77 26.99
N ALA A 131 10.59 3.06 25.87
CA ALA A 131 11.64 2.83 24.87
C ALA A 131 12.20 4.15 24.30
N LEU A 132 11.36 5.16 24.09
CA LEU A 132 11.78 6.47 23.58
C LEU A 132 12.55 7.33 24.60
N THR A 133 12.34 7.11 25.90
CA THR A 133 12.87 7.98 26.97
C THR A 133 13.92 7.30 27.85
N HIS A 134 13.97 5.97 27.86
CA HIS A 134 14.89 5.21 28.70
C HIS A 134 16.34 5.56 28.36
N GLY A 135 17.11 5.96 29.38
CA GLY A 135 18.51 6.37 29.20
C GLY A 135 18.69 7.71 28.45
N ASN A 136 17.61 8.43 28.12
CA ASN A 136 17.68 9.65 27.32
C ASN A 136 16.73 10.74 27.83
N GLU A 137 17.22 11.51 28.81
CA GLU A 137 16.49 12.62 29.44
C GLU A 137 16.20 13.79 28.48
N SER A 138 16.82 13.81 27.30
CA SER A 138 16.64 14.89 26.33
C SER A 138 15.36 14.76 25.49
N ILE A 139 14.74 13.57 25.48
CA ILE A 139 13.51 13.30 24.75
C ILE A 139 12.31 13.46 25.68
N SER A 140 11.36 14.31 25.29
CA SER A 140 10.04 14.39 25.90
C SER A 140 8.97 13.87 24.94
N VAL A 141 8.08 13.02 25.46
CA VAL A 141 7.02 12.36 24.69
C VAL A 141 5.65 12.93 25.07
N GLU A 142 4.87 13.25 24.06
CA GLU A 142 3.44 13.54 24.14
C GLU A 142 2.67 12.45 23.36
N SER A 143 1.37 12.31 23.61
CA SER A 143 0.55 11.35 22.86
C SER A 143 -0.80 11.91 22.41
N VAL A 144 -1.32 11.37 21.31
CA VAL A 144 -2.70 11.53 20.84
C VAL A 144 -3.33 10.15 20.74
N ILE A 145 -4.48 9.98 21.39
CA ILE A 145 -5.28 8.75 21.32
C ILE A 145 -6.51 9.04 20.45
N LEU A 146 -6.55 8.44 19.27
CA LEU A 146 -7.65 8.54 18.32
C LEU A 146 -8.70 7.44 18.59
N PRO A 147 -9.96 7.61 18.16
CA PRO A 147 -10.92 6.52 18.16
C PRO A 147 -10.48 5.40 17.21
N ASP A 148 -10.80 4.15 17.55
CA ASP A 148 -10.44 2.98 16.73
C ASP A 148 -11.48 2.65 15.64
N GLY A 149 -11.02 2.36 14.43
CA GLY A 149 -11.84 1.95 13.28
C GLY A 149 -11.61 2.75 11.99
N GLU A 150 -11.80 2.07 10.84
CA GLU A 150 -11.63 2.64 9.49
C GLU A 150 -12.57 3.85 9.24
N GLN A 151 -13.75 3.87 9.86
CA GLN A 151 -14.71 4.99 9.75
C GLN A 151 -14.14 6.32 10.26
N TYR A 152 -13.14 6.27 11.15
CA TYR A 152 -12.47 7.44 11.70
C TYR A 152 -11.24 7.85 10.89
N LYS A 153 -10.89 7.13 9.83
CA LYS A 153 -9.78 7.46 8.92
C LYS A 153 -10.16 8.62 7.99
N ASN A 154 -10.41 9.79 8.55
CA ASN A 154 -10.95 10.96 7.86
C ASN A 154 -10.28 12.25 8.35
N MET A 155 -10.55 13.37 7.67
CA MET A 155 -9.91 14.66 7.96
C MET A 155 -10.27 15.18 9.35
N GLU A 156 -11.52 15.01 9.78
CA GLU A 156 -11.99 15.46 11.09
C GLU A 156 -11.18 14.82 12.24
N THR A 157 -10.95 13.51 12.16
CA THR A 157 -10.15 12.81 13.17
C THR A 157 -8.67 13.16 13.05
N LEU A 158 -8.17 13.37 11.83
CA LEU A 158 -6.79 13.80 11.59
C LEU A 158 -6.48 15.16 12.23
N MET A 159 -7.46 16.10 12.26
CA MET A 159 -7.30 17.42 12.89
C MET A 159 -6.88 17.32 14.36
N LYS A 160 -7.34 16.30 15.10
CA LYS A 160 -6.93 16.08 16.50
C LYS A 160 -5.42 15.92 16.67
N VAL A 161 -4.74 15.36 15.66
CA VAL A 161 -3.28 15.23 15.65
C VAL A 161 -2.62 16.60 15.49
N PHE A 162 -3.13 17.43 14.57
CA PHE A 162 -2.63 18.79 14.37
C PHE A 162 -2.90 19.68 15.58
N ASP A 163 -4.11 19.61 16.16
CA ASP A 163 -4.50 20.39 17.33
C ASP A 163 -3.54 20.10 18.50
N LYS A 164 -3.34 18.83 18.85
CA LYS A 164 -2.38 18.45 19.90
C LYS A 164 -0.95 18.91 19.58
N ALA A 165 -0.50 18.76 18.34
CA ALA A 165 0.85 19.17 17.93
C ALA A 165 1.06 20.69 18.07
N ILE A 166 0.04 21.50 17.74
CA ILE A 166 0.07 22.96 17.85
C ILE A 166 -0.05 23.40 19.32
N GLU A 167 -0.97 22.81 20.08
CA GLU A 167 -1.17 23.08 21.51
C GLU A 167 0.10 22.83 22.32
N THR A 168 0.80 21.72 22.02
CA THR A 168 2.08 21.36 22.65
C THR A 168 3.29 22.05 22.03
N ARG A 169 3.05 22.98 21.09
CA ARG A 169 4.04 23.82 20.41
C ARG A 169 5.19 23.02 19.80
N LEU A 170 4.87 21.90 19.16
CA LEU A 170 5.86 21.11 18.43
C LEU A 170 6.46 21.92 17.28
N ASP A 171 7.76 21.73 17.06
CA ASP A 171 8.51 22.39 15.99
C ASP A 171 8.94 21.41 14.89
N ARG A 172 9.66 21.91 13.88
CA ARG A 172 10.08 21.13 12.71
C ARG A 172 11.03 19.96 13.01
N ARG A 173 11.64 19.93 14.21
CA ARG A 173 12.53 18.85 14.65
C ARG A 173 11.78 17.77 15.45
N CYS A 174 10.48 17.93 15.70
CA CYS A 174 9.71 16.87 16.33
C CYS A 174 9.66 15.61 15.44
N THR A 175 9.41 14.46 16.08
CA THR A 175 9.20 13.20 15.39
C THR A 175 7.83 12.65 15.77
N PHE A 176 7.01 12.28 14.79
CA PHE A 176 5.76 11.59 15.03
C PHE A 176 6.01 10.07 15.07
N VAL A 177 5.34 9.35 15.95
CA VAL A 177 5.44 7.89 16.05
C VAL A 177 4.05 7.32 15.81
N ALA A 178 3.88 6.59 14.71
CA ALA A 178 2.66 5.85 14.42
C ALA A 178 2.68 4.51 15.16
N LEU A 179 1.87 4.37 16.22
CA LEU A 179 1.76 3.15 17.00
C LEU A 179 0.38 2.52 16.78
N GLY A 180 0.30 1.48 15.95
CA GLY A 180 -0.95 0.80 15.66
C GLY A 180 -0.97 0.06 14.32
N GLY A 181 -2.17 -0.27 13.83
CA GLY A 181 -2.37 -0.83 12.50
C GLY A 181 -2.29 0.20 11.37
N GLY A 182 -2.66 -0.22 10.16
CA GLY A 182 -2.53 0.60 8.95
C GLY A 182 -3.33 1.90 8.96
N VAL A 183 -4.47 1.95 9.68
CA VAL A 183 -5.24 3.19 9.89
C VAL A 183 -4.40 4.26 10.57
N ILE A 184 -3.77 3.93 11.69
CA ILE A 184 -2.89 4.84 12.42
C ILE A 184 -1.64 5.16 11.61
N GLY A 185 -1.05 4.18 10.93
CA GLY A 185 0.09 4.39 10.03
C GLY A 185 -0.18 5.46 8.97
N ASP A 186 -1.29 5.33 8.24
CA ASP A 186 -1.67 6.24 7.17
C ASP A 186 -2.01 7.65 7.70
N MET A 187 -2.77 7.74 8.79
CA MET A 187 -3.15 9.01 9.40
C MET A 187 -1.93 9.74 9.98
N CYS A 188 -1.13 9.05 10.78
CA CYS A 188 0.06 9.64 11.39
C CYS A 188 1.09 10.06 10.33
N GLY A 189 1.32 9.22 9.31
CA GLY A 189 2.21 9.55 8.21
C GLY A 189 1.74 10.78 7.41
N PHE A 190 0.44 10.89 7.15
CA PHE A 190 -0.10 12.05 6.44
C PHE A 190 -0.07 13.32 7.31
N ALA A 191 -0.35 13.19 8.61
CA ALA A 191 -0.19 14.29 9.55
C ALA A 191 1.27 14.76 9.61
N ALA A 192 2.24 13.85 9.66
CA ALA A 192 3.66 14.20 9.65
C ALA A 192 4.09 14.89 8.34
N ALA A 193 3.56 14.44 7.20
CA ALA A 193 3.82 15.07 5.90
C ALA A 193 3.29 16.51 5.83
N ALA A 194 2.13 16.77 6.42
CA ALA A 194 1.45 18.06 6.34
C ALA A 194 1.88 19.05 7.43
N PHE A 195 2.12 18.57 8.66
CA PHE A 195 2.44 19.41 9.81
C PHE A 195 3.74 20.19 9.57
N LEU A 196 3.67 21.51 9.65
CA LEU A 196 4.77 22.43 9.31
C LEU A 196 5.39 22.18 7.92
N ARG A 197 4.65 21.55 7.00
CA ARG A 197 5.11 21.10 5.66
C ARG A 197 6.15 19.96 5.69
N GLY A 198 6.11 19.14 6.72
CA GLY A 198 6.95 17.95 6.86
C GLY A 198 7.74 17.95 8.15
N VAL A 199 7.53 16.91 8.96
CA VAL A 199 8.33 16.54 10.13
C VAL A 199 8.65 15.05 10.07
N ASN A 200 9.71 14.61 10.74
CA ASN A 200 10.10 13.21 10.76
C ASN A 200 8.98 12.33 11.33
N PHE A 201 8.87 11.09 10.87
CA PHE A 201 8.02 10.10 11.53
C PHE A 201 8.61 8.70 11.52
N ILE A 202 8.18 7.87 12.47
CA ILE A 202 8.55 6.47 12.64
C ILE A 202 7.28 5.62 12.62
N GLN A 203 7.35 4.43 12.04
CA GLN A 203 6.25 3.45 12.09
C GLN A 203 6.56 2.32 13.08
N ILE A 204 5.59 2.03 13.95
CA ILE A 204 5.56 0.86 14.83
C ILE A 204 4.24 0.10 14.52
N PRO A 205 4.23 -0.70 13.45
CA PRO A 205 3.04 -1.45 13.05
C PRO A 205 2.73 -2.57 14.04
N THR A 206 1.48 -2.67 14.49
CA THR A 206 1.02 -3.68 15.47
C THR A 206 0.02 -4.68 14.92
N THR A 207 -0.20 -4.69 13.60
CA THR A 207 -1.03 -5.68 12.91
C THR A 207 -0.22 -6.34 11.80
N LEU A 208 -0.49 -7.61 11.48
CA LEU A 208 0.24 -8.30 10.42
C LEU A 208 0.09 -7.55 9.08
N MET A 209 -1.13 -7.10 8.76
CA MET A 209 -1.43 -6.22 7.61
C MET A 209 -0.48 -5.01 7.54
N ALA A 210 -0.30 -4.30 8.66
CA ALA A 210 0.57 -3.13 8.69
C ALA A 210 2.05 -3.49 8.56
N MET A 211 2.48 -4.58 9.19
CA MET A 211 3.86 -5.07 9.14
C MET A 211 4.29 -5.47 7.72
N VAL A 212 3.40 -6.13 6.96
CA VAL A 212 3.74 -6.70 5.64
C VAL A 212 3.40 -5.79 4.47
N ASP A 213 2.52 -4.80 4.67
CA ASP A 213 2.06 -3.92 3.59
C ASP A 213 2.12 -2.44 4.00
N SER A 214 1.18 -1.93 4.80
CA SER A 214 0.95 -0.47 4.89
C SER A 214 2.12 0.33 5.48
N SER A 215 2.98 -0.27 6.31
CA SER A 215 4.16 0.43 6.86
C SER A 215 5.29 0.64 5.86
N VAL A 216 5.24 -0.01 4.69
CA VAL A 216 6.31 0.01 3.68
C VAL A 216 5.91 0.84 2.46
N GLY A 217 6.78 1.78 2.08
CA GLY A 217 6.70 2.55 0.83
C GLY A 217 5.97 3.88 0.89
N GLY A 218 5.65 4.38 2.08
CA GLY A 218 5.34 5.79 2.31
C GLY A 218 4.06 6.30 1.66
N LYS A 219 3.10 5.45 1.29
CA LYS A 219 1.76 5.95 0.97
C LYS A 219 1.05 6.23 2.28
N THR A 220 0.58 7.45 2.45
CA THR A 220 -0.11 7.91 3.65
C THR A 220 -1.38 8.63 3.23
N GLY A 221 -2.42 8.64 4.07
CA GLY A 221 -3.64 9.34 3.72
C GLY A 221 -4.86 9.00 4.56
N ILE A 222 -5.99 9.50 4.09
CA ILE A 222 -7.30 9.39 4.71
C ILE A 222 -8.38 9.18 3.65
N ASN A 223 -9.53 8.71 4.10
CA ASN A 223 -10.71 8.50 3.29
C ASN A 223 -11.50 9.80 3.12
N HIS A 224 -12.17 9.89 1.98
CA HIS A 224 -13.26 10.82 1.76
C HIS A 224 -14.59 10.03 1.75
N THR A 225 -15.72 10.68 2.00
CA THR A 225 -17.04 10.02 1.96
C THR A 225 -17.34 9.35 0.62
N LEU A 226 -16.73 9.86 -0.46
CA LEU A 226 -16.86 9.34 -1.82
C LEU A 226 -15.80 8.29 -2.21
N GLY A 227 -14.83 7.97 -1.35
CA GLY A 227 -13.84 6.95 -1.68
C GLY A 227 -12.67 6.82 -0.72
N LYS A 228 -12.05 5.64 -0.75
CA LYS A 228 -10.97 5.23 0.13
C LYS A 228 -9.62 5.82 -0.33
N ASN A 229 -8.82 6.30 0.63
CA ASN A 229 -7.44 6.80 0.40
C ASN A 229 -7.28 7.87 -0.69
N LEU A 230 -8.30 8.72 -0.92
CA LEU A 230 -8.27 9.72 -1.99
C LEU A 230 -7.45 10.98 -1.63
N ILE A 231 -7.18 11.22 -0.35
CA ILE A 231 -6.46 12.39 0.13
C ILE A 231 -5.25 11.92 0.93
N GLY A 232 -4.04 12.32 0.52
CA GLY A 232 -2.83 11.80 1.16
C GLY A 232 -1.54 12.36 0.57
N ALA A 233 -0.42 11.74 0.97
CA ALA A 233 0.92 12.10 0.52
C ALA A 233 1.82 10.86 0.40
N PHE A 234 2.79 10.93 -0.52
CA PHE A 234 3.95 10.04 -0.52
C PHE A 234 5.00 10.59 0.45
N TYR A 235 5.15 9.96 1.61
CA TYR A 235 6.02 10.41 2.71
C TYR A 235 6.65 9.22 3.43
N GLN A 236 7.99 9.14 3.42
CA GLN A 236 8.75 7.99 3.93
C GLN A 236 9.07 8.14 5.42
N PRO A 237 8.99 7.06 6.22
CA PRO A 237 9.40 7.09 7.61
C PRO A 237 10.92 7.16 7.74
N GLN A 238 11.41 7.49 8.94
CA GLN A 238 12.83 7.35 9.29
C GLN A 238 13.21 5.89 9.53
N CYS A 239 12.28 5.09 10.05
CA CYS A 239 12.38 3.64 10.14
C CYS A 239 11.00 3.00 10.34
N VAL A 240 10.96 1.69 10.16
CA VAL A 240 9.85 0.83 10.59
C VAL A 240 10.38 -0.14 11.64
N LEU A 241 9.72 -0.24 12.80
CA LEU A 241 10.09 -1.17 13.86
C LEU A 241 8.97 -2.19 14.05
N VAL A 242 9.22 -3.40 13.55
CA VAL A 242 8.28 -4.52 13.57
C VAL A 242 8.63 -5.44 14.75
N ASP A 243 8.00 -5.17 15.90
CA ASP A 243 8.03 -6.08 17.05
C ASP A 243 6.95 -7.16 16.86
N THR A 244 7.37 -8.39 16.56
CA THR A 244 6.45 -9.50 16.29
C THR A 244 5.64 -9.90 17.52
N ASP A 245 6.09 -9.58 18.73
CA ASP A 245 5.34 -9.92 19.96
C ASP A 245 4.03 -9.13 20.06
N THR A 246 3.90 -8.02 19.32
CA THR A 246 2.65 -7.26 19.25
C THR A 246 1.53 -8.03 18.56
N LEU A 247 1.87 -9.07 17.78
CA LEU A 247 0.89 -9.97 17.19
C LEU A 247 0.25 -10.90 18.23
N ASN A 248 0.82 -11.08 19.42
CA ASN A 248 0.25 -11.99 20.43
C ASN A 248 -1.11 -11.54 20.97
N THR A 249 -1.42 -10.23 20.92
CA THR A 249 -2.72 -9.70 21.33
C THR A 249 -3.66 -9.42 20.15
N LEU A 250 -3.21 -9.65 18.91
CA LEU A 250 -3.99 -9.35 17.71
C LEU A 250 -5.11 -10.39 17.53
N PRO A 251 -6.38 -10.01 17.35
CA PRO A 251 -7.46 -10.97 17.09
C PRO A 251 -7.16 -11.88 15.90
N GLU A 252 -7.64 -13.13 15.94
CA GLU A 252 -7.40 -14.11 14.85
C GLU A 252 -7.91 -13.64 13.49
N ARG A 253 -9.08 -12.97 13.46
CA ARG A 253 -9.65 -12.37 12.24
C ARG A 253 -8.73 -11.31 11.63
N GLU A 254 -8.06 -10.51 12.46
CA GLU A 254 -7.09 -9.50 12.03
C GLU A 254 -5.77 -10.12 11.56
N LEU A 255 -5.33 -11.22 12.18
CA LEU A 255 -4.19 -11.99 11.70
C LEU A 255 -4.48 -12.57 10.30
N ALA A 256 -5.63 -13.23 10.13
CA ALA A 256 -6.08 -13.78 8.84
C ALA A 256 -6.17 -12.69 7.77
N SER A 257 -6.77 -11.54 8.11
CA SER A 257 -6.80 -10.36 7.23
C SER A 257 -5.40 -9.96 6.76
N GLY A 258 -4.40 -9.92 7.65
CA GLY A 258 -3.00 -9.66 7.27
C GLY A 258 -2.39 -10.70 6.33
N ILE A 259 -2.75 -11.98 6.48
CA ILE A 259 -2.26 -13.07 5.63
C ILE A 259 -2.69 -12.89 4.17
N ALA A 260 -3.84 -12.24 3.90
CA ALA A 260 -4.27 -11.96 2.53
C ALA A 260 -3.21 -11.21 1.73
N GLU A 261 -2.56 -10.21 2.33
CA GLU A 261 -1.46 -9.47 1.68
C GLU A 261 -0.20 -10.30 1.52
N VAL A 262 0.07 -11.22 2.46
CA VAL A 262 1.20 -12.15 2.38
C VAL A 262 1.03 -13.07 1.16
N VAL A 263 -0.16 -13.64 0.98
CA VAL A 263 -0.52 -14.48 -0.18
C VAL A 263 -0.41 -13.69 -1.48
N LYS A 264 -0.85 -12.42 -1.49
CA LYS A 264 -0.78 -11.54 -2.67
C LYS A 264 0.63 -11.46 -3.25
N TYR A 265 1.67 -11.29 -2.43
CA TYR A 265 3.05 -11.24 -2.92
C TYR A 265 3.46 -12.50 -3.66
N GLY A 266 3.06 -13.67 -3.14
CA GLY A 266 3.31 -14.95 -3.78
C GLY A 266 2.67 -15.06 -5.16
N LEU A 267 1.41 -14.62 -5.28
CA LEU A 267 0.67 -14.64 -6.55
C LEU A 267 1.26 -13.70 -7.60
N ILE A 268 1.64 -12.49 -7.21
CA ILE A 268 2.02 -11.44 -8.18
C ILE A 268 3.47 -11.55 -8.65
N ARG A 269 4.37 -12.10 -7.82
CA ARG A 269 5.80 -12.03 -8.11
C ARG A 269 6.71 -13.09 -7.48
N ASP A 270 6.22 -13.96 -6.60
CA ASP A 270 7.10 -14.82 -5.79
C ASP A 270 6.52 -16.24 -5.58
N ALA A 271 6.61 -17.06 -6.63
CA ALA A 271 6.09 -18.43 -6.60
C ALA A 271 6.71 -19.29 -5.48
N ALA A 272 8.01 -19.13 -5.21
CA ALA A 272 8.67 -19.87 -4.14
C ALA A 272 8.13 -19.48 -2.76
N PHE A 273 7.82 -18.20 -2.56
CA PHE A 273 7.17 -17.76 -1.33
C PHE A 273 5.73 -18.26 -1.23
N PHE A 274 4.97 -18.28 -2.32
CA PHE A 274 3.64 -18.88 -2.34
C PHE A 274 3.67 -20.37 -1.94
N GLU A 275 4.60 -21.15 -2.50
CA GLU A 275 4.79 -22.57 -2.15
C GLU A 275 5.24 -22.76 -0.69
N TRP A 276 6.00 -21.82 -0.15
CA TRP A 276 6.35 -21.82 1.26
C TRP A 276 5.10 -21.57 2.12
N LEU A 277 4.22 -20.65 1.73
CA LEU A 277 2.97 -20.36 2.45
C LEU A 277 2.05 -21.59 2.46
N GLU A 278 1.91 -22.30 1.33
CA GLU A 278 1.10 -23.53 1.27
C GLU A 278 1.55 -24.58 2.30
N LYS A 279 2.86 -24.65 2.60
CA LYS A 279 3.42 -25.60 3.57
C LYS A 279 3.33 -25.11 5.01
N ASN A 280 3.37 -23.79 5.23
CA ASN A 280 3.54 -23.19 6.56
C ASN A 280 2.32 -22.41 7.06
N MET A 281 1.20 -22.42 6.33
CA MET A 281 -0.04 -21.75 6.76
C MET A 281 -0.50 -22.16 8.17
N PRO A 282 -0.48 -23.45 8.56
CA PRO A 282 -0.83 -23.84 9.92
C PRO A 282 0.06 -23.20 10.99
N ALA A 283 1.37 -23.09 10.72
CA ALA A 283 2.32 -22.45 11.63
C ALA A 283 2.09 -20.93 11.73
N LEU A 284 1.76 -20.27 10.62
CA LEU A 284 1.40 -18.84 10.61
C LEU A 284 0.14 -18.56 11.44
N LEU A 285 -0.91 -19.36 11.25
CA LEU A 285 -2.15 -19.22 12.03
C LEU A 285 -1.94 -19.54 13.51
N ALA A 286 -1.03 -20.46 13.82
CA ALA A 286 -0.60 -20.76 15.20
C ALA A 286 0.35 -19.71 15.80
N ARG A 287 0.67 -18.64 15.07
CA ARG A 287 1.59 -17.56 15.47
C ARG A 287 2.99 -18.07 15.81
N ASP A 288 3.46 -19.10 15.09
CA ASP A 288 4.83 -19.55 15.24
C ASP A 288 5.81 -18.39 14.97
N PRO A 289 6.71 -18.05 15.92
CA PRO A 289 7.58 -16.89 15.79
C PRO A 289 8.49 -16.94 14.55
N SER A 290 8.94 -18.13 14.16
CA SER A 290 9.84 -18.30 13.02
C SER A 290 9.09 -18.14 11.70
N ALA A 291 7.89 -18.72 11.60
CA ALA A 291 7.02 -18.57 10.44
C ALA A 291 6.59 -17.11 10.26
N LEU A 292 6.15 -16.44 11.33
CA LEU A 292 5.77 -15.03 11.29
C LEU A 292 6.94 -14.14 10.86
N SER A 293 8.11 -14.31 11.49
CA SER A 293 9.30 -13.52 11.15
C SER A 293 9.72 -13.69 9.70
N TYR A 294 9.69 -14.93 9.19
CA TYR A 294 9.99 -15.20 7.78
C TYR A 294 8.96 -14.58 6.84
N ALA A 295 7.66 -14.75 7.10
CA ALA A 295 6.60 -14.21 6.26
C ALA A 295 6.62 -12.68 6.22
N ILE A 296 6.86 -12.03 7.36
CA ILE A 296 7.00 -10.58 7.46
C ILE A 296 8.21 -10.11 6.67
N LYS A 297 9.39 -10.68 6.94
CA LYS A 297 10.63 -10.36 6.22
C LYS A 297 10.43 -10.46 4.71
N ARG A 298 9.95 -11.60 4.24
CA ARG A 298 9.82 -11.87 2.81
C ARG A 298 8.80 -10.96 2.13
N SER A 299 7.74 -10.58 2.84
CA SER A 299 6.78 -9.59 2.39
C SER A 299 7.39 -8.19 2.30
N CYS A 300 8.15 -7.78 3.31
CA CYS A 300 8.87 -6.51 3.30
C CYS A 300 9.89 -6.44 2.16
N GLU A 301 10.67 -7.50 1.91
CA GLU A 301 11.59 -7.58 0.76
C GLU A 301 10.84 -7.41 -0.58
N ASN A 302 9.74 -8.14 -0.75
CA ASN A 302 8.89 -8.04 -1.94
C ASN A 302 8.35 -6.63 -2.15
N LYS A 303 7.91 -5.94 -1.10
CA LYS A 303 7.41 -4.57 -1.24
C LYS A 303 8.53 -3.55 -1.41
N ALA A 304 9.63 -3.69 -0.67
CA ALA A 304 10.78 -2.81 -0.72
C ALA A 304 11.38 -2.73 -2.13
N GLU A 305 11.56 -3.86 -2.80
CA GLU A 305 12.09 -3.87 -4.18
C GLU A 305 11.14 -3.19 -5.17
N VAL A 306 9.82 -3.46 -5.09
CA VAL A 306 8.84 -2.77 -5.95
C VAL A 306 8.82 -1.26 -5.69
N VAL A 307 8.89 -0.84 -4.42
CA VAL A 307 8.90 0.56 -4.03
C VAL A 307 10.18 1.26 -4.49
N SER A 308 11.33 0.60 -4.39
CA SER A 308 12.62 1.16 -4.82
C SER A 308 12.64 1.39 -6.34
N LEU A 309 11.97 0.51 -7.10
CA LEU A 309 11.83 0.64 -8.55
C LEU A 309 10.73 1.63 -9.00
N ASP A 310 9.68 1.82 -8.20
CA ASP A 310 8.55 2.68 -8.55
C ASP A 310 7.89 3.31 -7.30
N GLU A 311 8.58 4.27 -6.67
CA GLU A 311 8.12 4.91 -5.43
C GLU A 311 6.75 5.56 -5.57
N LYS A 312 6.43 6.18 -6.72
CA LYS A 312 5.22 7.00 -6.87
C LYS A 312 4.09 6.32 -7.66
N GLU A 313 4.16 5.00 -7.84
CA GLU A 313 3.14 4.21 -8.53
C GLU A 313 2.85 4.72 -9.96
N SER A 314 3.90 4.86 -10.77
CA SER A 314 3.79 5.20 -12.19
C SER A 314 3.58 3.97 -13.09
N GLY A 315 3.86 2.77 -12.60
CA GLY A 315 3.74 1.53 -13.36
C GLY A 315 3.86 0.27 -12.50
N LEU A 316 5.09 -0.20 -12.24
CA LEU A 316 5.36 -1.46 -11.57
C LEU A 316 4.67 -1.58 -10.21
N ARG A 317 4.65 -0.52 -9.40
CA ARG A 317 4.03 -0.54 -8.07
C ARG A 317 2.52 -0.73 -8.11
N ALA A 318 1.88 -0.52 -9.26
CA ALA A 318 0.48 -0.83 -9.45
C ALA A 318 0.18 -2.33 -9.28
N THR A 319 1.15 -3.23 -9.54
CA THR A 319 1.02 -4.69 -9.36
C THR A 319 0.66 -5.09 -7.92
N LEU A 320 1.03 -4.28 -6.92
CA LEU A 320 0.66 -4.50 -5.52
C LEU A 320 -0.85 -4.35 -5.27
N ASN A 321 -1.63 -3.90 -6.26
CA ASN A 321 -3.08 -3.76 -6.17
C ASN A 321 -3.86 -4.97 -6.75
N LEU A 322 -3.26 -6.17 -6.84
CA LEU A 322 -4.01 -7.40 -7.13
C LEU A 322 -5.17 -7.56 -6.13
N GLY A 323 -6.35 -7.85 -6.65
CA GLY A 323 -7.59 -7.96 -5.87
C GLY A 323 -8.17 -6.63 -5.37
N HIS A 324 -7.38 -5.56 -5.25
CA HIS A 324 -7.81 -4.32 -4.61
C HIS A 324 -8.92 -3.56 -5.36
N THR A 325 -9.00 -3.66 -6.69
CA THR A 325 -10.12 -3.01 -7.42
C THR A 325 -11.46 -3.59 -6.96
N PHE A 326 -11.55 -4.92 -6.88
CA PHE A 326 -12.72 -5.62 -6.38
C PHE A 326 -12.88 -5.44 -4.86
N GLY A 327 -11.78 -5.53 -4.11
CA GLY A 327 -11.77 -5.36 -2.66
C GLY A 327 -12.28 -3.99 -2.22
N HIS A 328 -11.80 -2.90 -2.83
CA HIS A 328 -12.31 -1.56 -2.52
C HIS A 328 -13.81 -1.42 -2.86
N ALA A 329 -14.28 -2.04 -3.95
CA ALA A 329 -15.70 -2.07 -4.26
C ALA A 329 -16.51 -2.83 -3.20
N ILE A 330 -16.00 -3.93 -2.65
CA ILE A 330 -16.60 -4.64 -1.51
C ILE A 330 -16.63 -3.75 -0.27
N GLU A 331 -15.51 -3.12 0.10
CA GLU A 331 -15.42 -2.28 1.30
C GLU A 331 -16.37 -1.08 1.24
N THR A 332 -16.41 -0.38 0.10
CA THR A 332 -17.32 0.76 -0.10
C THR A 332 -18.77 0.29 -0.23
N GLY A 333 -19.03 -0.81 -0.94
CA GLY A 333 -20.38 -1.32 -1.20
C GLY A 333 -21.07 -1.99 0.00
N ALA A 334 -20.28 -2.61 0.89
CA ALA A 334 -20.76 -3.17 2.15
C ALA A 334 -20.79 -2.12 3.28
N GLY A 335 -19.95 -1.09 3.19
CA GLY A 335 -19.77 -0.05 4.20
C GLY A 335 -18.49 -0.26 5.01
N TYR A 336 -17.76 0.84 5.26
CA TYR A 336 -16.47 0.79 5.96
C TYR A 336 -16.60 0.15 7.35
N GLY A 337 -15.74 -0.84 7.62
CA GLY A 337 -15.70 -1.57 8.89
C GLY A 337 -16.56 -2.84 8.96
N GLN A 338 -17.41 -3.13 7.96
CA GLN A 338 -18.16 -4.40 7.93
C GLN A 338 -17.25 -5.59 7.62
N TRP A 339 -16.39 -5.41 6.63
CA TRP A 339 -15.32 -6.34 6.26
C TRP A 339 -13.98 -5.70 6.58
N LEU A 340 -13.05 -6.51 7.06
CA LEU A 340 -11.66 -6.09 7.16
C LEU A 340 -11.08 -5.96 5.75
N HIS A 341 -10.08 -5.10 5.60
CA HIS A 341 -9.45 -4.87 4.31
C HIS A 341 -8.92 -6.16 3.67
N GLY A 342 -8.24 -7.01 4.45
CA GLY A 342 -7.70 -8.28 3.95
C GLY A 342 -8.76 -9.29 3.54
N GLU A 343 -9.94 -9.27 4.16
CA GLU A 343 -11.09 -10.10 3.74
C GLU A 343 -11.59 -9.66 2.36
N ALA A 344 -11.74 -8.36 2.15
CA ALA A 344 -12.16 -7.80 0.87
C ALA A 344 -11.10 -8.03 -0.22
N VAL A 345 -9.81 -7.89 0.12
CA VAL A 345 -8.70 -8.20 -0.80
C VAL A 345 -8.66 -9.69 -1.13
N ALA A 346 -8.91 -10.60 -0.17
CA ALA A 346 -8.98 -12.03 -0.42
C ALA A 346 -10.06 -12.40 -1.44
N ALA A 347 -11.31 -11.97 -1.22
CA ALA A 347 -12.40 -12.17 -2.17
C ALA A 347 -12.08 -11.50 -3.52
N GLY A 348 -11.49 -10.30 -3.50
CA GLY A 348 -11.07 -9.60 -4.71
C GLY A 348 -9.96 -10.31 -5.49
N MET A 349 -9.01 -10.98 -4.82
CA MET A 349 -8.00 -11.82 -5.45
C MET A 349 -8.66 -13.02 -6.14
N VAL A 350 -9.64 -13.67 -5.50
CA VAL A 350 -10.39 -14.77 -6.12
C VAL A 350 -11.11 -14.31 -7.38
N MET A 351 -11.76 -13.15 -7.35
CA MET A 351 -12.40 -12.56 -8.54
C MET A 351 -11.38 -12.25 -9.65
N ALA A 352 -10.22 -11.67 -9.31
CA ALA A 352 -9.16 -11.40 -10.29
C ALA A 352 -8.58 -12.69 -10.90
N VAL A 353 -8.48 -13.76 -10.11
CA VAL A 353 -8.02 -15.08 -10.55
C VAL A 353 -9.06 -15.74 -11.47
N ASP A 354 -10.35 -15.72 -11.11
CA ASP A 354 -11.43 -16.19 -12.00
C ASP A 354 -11.41 -15.46 -13.34
N MET A 355 -11.29 -14.14 -13.32
CA MET A 355 -11.19 -13.35 -14.54
C MET A 355 -9.95 -13.70 -15.38
N SER A 356 -8.80 -13.88 -14.73
CA SER A 356 -7.55 -14.29 -15.40
C SER A 356 -7.69 -15.67 -16.05
N TYR A 357 -8.40 -16.60 -15.40
CA TYR A 357 -8.69 -17.93 -15.92
C TYR A 357 -9.64 -17.87 -17.13
N ARG A 358 -10.74 -17.09 -17.06
CA ARG A 358 -11.67 -16.86 -18.19
C ARG A 358 -10.99 -16.29 -19.43
N LEU A 359 -9.99 -15.43 -19.23
CA LEU A 359 -9.17 -14.88 -20.31
C LEU A 359 -8.18 -15.90 -20.91
N GLY A 360 -8.08 -17.12 -20.35
CA GLY A 360 -7.11 -18.13 -20.74
C GLY A 360 -5.67 -17.74 -20.43
N TRP A 361 -5.45 -16.85 -19.45
CA TRP A 361 -4.13 -16.33 -19.12
C TRP A 361 -3.38 -17.13 -18.06
N ILE A 362 -4.10 -17.93 -17.28
CA ILE A 362 -3.55 -18.83 -16.27
C ILE A 362 -4.20 -20.21 -16.35
N ASP A 363 -3.50 -21.21 -15.83
CA ASP A 363 -4.03 -22.58 -15.72
C ASP A 363 -4.99 -22.71 -14.52
N GLU A 364 -5.93 -23.66 -14.63
CA GLU A 364 -6.88 -24.04 -13.56
C GLU A 364 -6.16 -24.38 -12.24
N ALA A 365 -4.94 -24.92 -12.31
CA ALA A 365 -4.14 -25.24 -11.14
C ALA A 365 -3.82 -23.99 -10.28
N ILE A 366 -3.56 -22.83 -10.89
CA ILE A 366 -3.32 -21.58 -10.16
C ILE A 366 -4.60 -21.11 -9.49
N GLN A 367 -5.74 -21.23 -10.18
CA GLN A 367 -7.04 -20.92 -9.61
C GLN A 367 -7.30 -21.76 -8.36
N LYS A 368 -7.23 -23.09 -8.48
CA LYS A 368 -7.47 -24.01 -7.36
C LYS A 368 -6.54 -23.75 -6.19
N ARG A 369 -5.23 -23.60 -6.43
CA ARG A 369 -4.24 -23.31 -5.36
C ARG A 369 -4.53 -21.99 -4.65
N THR A 370 -5.00 -20.97 -5.38
CA THR A 370 -5.36 -19.68 -4.78
C THR A 370 -6.59 -19.79 -3.88
N LEU A 371 -7.62 -20.54 -4.29
CA LEU A 371 -8.78 -20.78 -3.43
C LEU A 371 -8.37 -21.58 -2.19
N ASP A 372 -7.62 -22.67 -2.38
CA ASP A 372 -7.20 -23.57 -1.30
C ASP A 372 -6.38 -22.82 -0.23
N ILE A 373 -5.41 -21.99 -0.62
CA ILE A 373 -4.56 -21.26 0.35
C ILE A 373 -5.34 -20.18 1.11
N LEU A 374 -6.30 -19.49 0.47
CA LEU A 374 -7.12 -18.47 1.12
C LEU A 374 -8.12 -19.12 2.09
N GLN A 375 -8.72 -20.27 1.71
CA GLN A 375 -9.56 -21.05 2.61
C GLN A 375 -8.75 -21.57 3.82
N GLN A 376 -7.54 -22.09 3.59
CA GLN A 376 -6.65 -22.51 4.68
C GLN A 376 -6.31 -21.38 5.64
N ALA A 377 -6.21 -20.14 5.14
CA ALA A 377 -5.97 -18.94 5.94
C ALA A 377 -7.23 -18.42 6.67
N ASN A 378 -8.36 -19.12 6.61
CA ASN A 378 -9.67 -18.70 7.13
C ASN A 378 -10.16 -17.37 6.52
N LEU A 379 -9.86 -17.12 5.24
CA LEU A 379 -10.30 -15.93 4.52
C LEU A 379 -11.53 -16.22 3.64
N PRO A 380 -12.41 -15.23 3.44
CA PRO A 380 -13.53 -15.36 2.52
C PRO A 380 -13.04 -15.42 1.07
N ILE A 381 -13.67 -16.29 0.28
CA ILE A 381 -13.39 -16.51 -1.15
C ILE A 381 -14.52 -16.02 -2.06
N ALA A 382 -15.51 -15.32 -1.52
CA ALA A 382 -16.61 -14.72 -2.24
C ALA A 382 -16.95 -13.37 -1.61
N PRO A 383 -17.45 -12.39 -2.38
CA PRO A 383 -17.93 -11.13 -1.82
C PRO A 383 -19.19 -11.35 -0.97
N PRO A 384 -19.58 -10.36 -0.15
CA PRO A 384 -20.85 -10.39 0.59
C PRO A 384 -22.06 -10.52 -0.33
N ASP A 385 -23.10 -11.25 0.08
CA ASP A 385 -24.33 -11.48 -0.70
C ASP A 385 -25.05 -10.19 -1.12
N MET A 386 -24.88 -9.10 -0.38
CA MET A 386 -25.48 -7.79 -0.69
C MET A 386 -24.80 -7.05 -1.86
N MET A 387 -23.69 -7.57 -2.40
CA MET A 387 -23.00 -7.00 -3.54
C MET A 387 -23.70 -7.40 -4.85
N THR A 388 -23.91 -6.42 -5.72
CA THR A 388 -24.50 -6.59 -7.05
C THR A 388 -23.52 -6.18 -8.13
N VAL A 389 -23.76 -6.62 -9.37
CA VAL A 389 -22.94 -6.21 -10.53
C VAL A 389 -22.87 -4.68 -10.65
N ASP A 390 -24.00 -4.00 -10.45
CA ASP A 390 -24.07 -2.53 -10.54
C ASP A 390 -23.27 -1.84 -9.43
N LYS A 391 -23.31 -2.35 -8.19
CA LYS A 391 -22.49 -1.82 -7.10
C LYS A 391 -21.00 -1.91 -7.44
N PHE A 392 -20.54 -3.06 -7.93
CA PHE A 392 -19.17 -3.22 -8.39
C PHE A 392 -18.82 -2.21 -9.48
N LYS A 393 -19.60 -2.16 -10.57
CA LYS A 393 -19.32 -1.27 -11.70
C LYS A 393 -19.28 0.21 -11.29
N ASN A 394 -20.21 0.65 -10.46
CA ASN A 394 -20.27 2.05 -10.00
C ASN A 394 -19.05 2.42 -9.15
N THR A 395 -18.63 1.56 -8.23
CA THR A 395 -17.45 1.86 -7.40
C THR A 395 -16.14 1.72 -8.16
N MET A 396 -16.02 0.72 -9.04
CA MET A 396 -14.81 0.52 -9.85
C MET A 396 -14.57 1.66 -10.85
N ALA A 397 -15.62 2.40 -11.24
CA ALA A 397 -15.53 3.55 -12.15
C ALA A 397 -14.76 4.75 -11.58
N VAL A 398 -14.65 4.86 -10.25
CA VAL A 398 -13.89 5.93 -9.56
C VAL A 398 -12.56 5.43 -8.99
N ASP A 399 -12.14 4.20 -9.31
CA ASP A 399 -10.84 3.67 -8.88
C ASP A 399 -9.70 4.51 -9.49
N LYS A 400 -8.68 4.82 -8.67
CA LYS A 400 -7.47 5.57 -9.08
C LYS A 400 -6.73 4.99 -10.29
N LYS A 401 -6.97 3.71 -10.63
CA LYS A 401 -6.38 3.03 -11.80
C LYS A 401 -7.08 3.37 -13.11
N VAL A 402 -8.24 4.02 -13.07
CA VAL A 402 -8.89 4.58 -14.26
C VAL A 402 -7.99 5.65 -14.87
N ALA A 403 -7.57 5.45 -16.12
CA ALA A 403 -6.84 6.45 -16.91
C ALA A 403 -7.64 6.73 -18.18
N ASP A 404 -7.99 8.00 -18.41
CA ASP A 404 -8.80 8.46 -19.56
C ASP A 404 -10.10 7.65 -19.75
N GLY A 405 -10.74 7.25 -18.65
CA GLY A 405 -11.98 6.47 -18.65
C GLY A 405 -11.79 4.96 -18.88
N LEU A 406 -10.56 4.48 -19.10
CA LEU A 406 -10.25 3.06 -19.19
C LEU A 406 -9.88 2.49 -17.82
N LEU A 407 -10.69 1.56 -17.33
CA LEU A 407 -10.39 0.78 -16.14
C LEU A 407 -9.19 -0.15 -16.42
N ARG A 408 -8.15 -0.03 -15.61
CA ARG A 408 -7.00 -0.94 -15.63
C ARG A 408 -7.03 -1.85 -14.41
N LEU A 409 -6.73 -3.12 -14.61
CA LEU A 409 -6.75 -4.15 -13.58
C LEU A 409 -5.36 -4.76 -13.41
N ILE A 410 -5.17 -5.39 -12.25
CA ILE A 410 -4.05 -6.31 -12.04
C ILE A 410 -4.62 -7.71 -12.17
N LEU A 411 -4.11 -8.46 -13.14
CA LEU A 411 -4.53 -9.82 -13.46
C LEU A 411 -3.30 -10.73 -13.50
N LEU A 412 -3.51 -12.02 -13.27
CA LEU A 412 -2.45 -13.02 -13.38
C LEU A 412 -2.26 -13.43 -14.84
N LYS A 413 -1.02 -13.70 -15.24
CA LYS A 413 -0.71 -14.15 -16.60
C LYS A 413 0.55 -15.00 -16.64
N GLY A 414 0.42 -16.20 -17.19
CA GLY A 414 1.48 -17.19 -17.24
C GLY A 414 1.59 -18.01 -15.94
N PRO A 415 2.79 -18.49 -15.58
CA PRO A 415 2.97 -19.32 -14.39
C PRO A 415 2.78 -18.51 -13.10
N LEU A 416 2.59 -19.21 -11.99
CA LEU A 416 2.49 -18.63 -10.64
C LEU A 416 3.61 -17.61 -10.38
N GLY A 417 3.30 -16.54 -9.66
CA GLY A 417 4.25 -15.46 -9.40
C GLY A 417 4.40 -14.48 -10.57
N ASN A 418 3.41 -14.40 -11.46
CA ASN A 418 3.40 -13.44 -12.56
C ASN A 418 2.03 -12.75 -12.66
N CYS A 419 2.07 -11.42 -12.70
CA CYS A 419 0.90 -10.59 -12.94
C CYS A 419 1.20 -9.49 -13.97
N VAL A 420 0.15 -8.86 -14.46
CA VAL A 420 0.22 -7.74 -15.39
C VAL A 420 -0.73 -6.64 -14.96
N PHE A 421 -0.26 -5.38 -15.06
CA PHE A 421 -1.11 -4.21 -14.98
C PHE A 421 -1.57 -3.85 -16.39
N THR A 422 -2.87 -4.01 -16.68
CA THR A 422 -3.38 -3.91 -18.06
C THR A 422 -4.78 -3.31 -18.14
N GLY A 423 -5.03 -2.55 -19.21
CA GLY A 423 -6.38 -2.19 -19.67
C GLY A 423 -6.85 -3.04 -20.87
N ASP A 424 -5.97 -3.90 -21.38
CA ASP A 424 -6.20 -4.74 -22.56
C ASP A 424 -6.70 -6.13 -22.12
N TYR A 425 -7.99 -6.22 -21.84
CA TYR A 425 -8.69 -7.46 -21.52
C TYR A 425 -10.09 -7.46 -22.15
N ASP A 426 -10.67 -8.64 -22.36
CA ASP A 426 -12.06 -8.74 -22.82
C ASP A 426 -13.00 -8.27 -21.70
N ARG A 427 -13.80 -7.23 -21.97
CA ARG A 427 -14.77 -6.69 -21.02
C ARG A 427 -15.88 -7.69 -20.70
N ASN A 428 -16.17 -8.63 -21.59
CA ASN A 428 -17.12 -9.70 -21.30
C ASN A 428 -16.60 -10.61 -20.19
N ALA A 429 -15.29 -10.86 -20.11
CA ALA A 429 -14.71 -11.64 -19.03
C ALA A 429 -14.93 -10.97 -17.66
N LEU A 430 -14.82 -9.63 -17.59
CA LEU A 430 -15.15 -8.89 -16.37
C LEU A 430 -16.63 -9.04 -16.01
N ASP A 431 -17.54 -8.87 -16.97
CA ASP A 431 -18.98 -8.99 -16.75
C ASP A 431 -19.38 -10.40 -16.31
N GLU A 432 -18.79 -11.43 -16.90
CA GLU A 432 -18.98 -12.83 -16.50
C GLU A 432 -18.46 -13.12 -15.09
N THR A 433 -17.26 -12.61 -14.75
CA THR A 433 -16.74 -12.70 -13.39
C THR A 433 -17.68 -12.03 -12.40
N LEU A 434 -18.15 -10.81 -12.66
CA LEU A 434 -19.08 -10.13 -11.74
C LEU A 434 -20.38 -10.94 -11.56
N ARG A 435 -20.96 -11.50 -12.64
CA ARG A 435 -22.16 -12.34 -12.55
C ARG A 435 -21.92 -13.68 -11.84
N ALA A 436 -20.71 -14.22 -11.91
CA ALA A 436 -20.37 -15.47 -11.22
C ALA A 436 -20.30 -15.31 -9.70
N PHE A 437 -20.01 -14.09 -9.21
CA PHE A 437 -19.82 -13.79 -7.78
C PHE A 437 -20.95 -12.95 -7.17
N CYS A 438 -21.89 -12.44 -7.96
CA CYS A 438 -23.07 -11.71 -7.50
C CYS A 438 -24.34 -12.51 -7.76
N GLN A 439 -25.25 -12.55 -6.77
CA GLN A 439 -26.54 -13.23 -6.91
C GLN A 439 -27.53 -12.47 -7.83
N SER A 440 -27.28 -11.18 -8.10
CA SER A 440 -28.11 -10.32 -8.95
C SER A 440 -27.30 -9.26 -9.69
#